data_AF-A0A9Q1B2H6-F1
#
_entry.id   AF-A0A9Q1B2H6-F1
#
_cell.length_a   1.000
_cell.length_b   1.000
_cell.length_c   1.000
_cell.angle_alpha   90.00
_cell.angle_beta   90.00
_cell.angle_gamma   90.00
#
_symmetry.space_group_name_H-M   'P 1'
#
loop_
_entity.id
_entity.type
_entity.pdbx_description
1 polymer ?
#
loop_
_entity_poly.entity_id
_entity_poly.type
_entity_poly.pdbx_seq_one_letter_code
_entity_poly.pdbx_strand_id
1 'polypeptide(L)'
;MPERYNFVKTEPSEKMHLAVVACGERLEETVTMLRSAIIFSIKPLQFHIFAEDLLHSDFRKILDSLSYQDKFNYTLYPISFPTENAAEWKKLFKPCASQRLFLPLIPQ
;
A
#
# COMPACT_ATOMS: atom_id res chain seq x y z
N MET A 1 -40.46 -8.60 27.81
CA MET A 1 -40.22 -7.21 27.35
C MET A 1 -40.15 -6.34 28.59
N PRO A 2 -39.31 -5.30 28.69
CA PRO A 2 -38.49 -4.61 27.67
C PRO A 2 -36.97 -4.87 27.90
N GLU A 3 -35.97 -4.41 27.16
CA GLU A 3 -35.85 -3.55 25.98
C GLU A 3 -34.53 -3.85 25.27
N ARG A 4 -34.55 -3.59 23.97
CA ARG A 4 -33.47 -3.73 22.98
C ARG A 4 -32.25 -2.87 23.32
N TYR A 5 -31.06 -3.44 23.15
CA TYR A 5 -29.99 -2.69 22.48
C TYR A 5 -29.18 -3.64 21.59
N ASN A 6 -29.60 -3.73 20.32
CA ASN A 6 -28.79 -4.32 19.28
C ASN A 6 -27.55 -3.44 19.12
N PHE A 7 -26.43 -3.84 19.70
CA PHE A 7 -25.14 -3.35 19.28
C PHE A 7 -24.85 -4.00 17.93
N VAL A 8 -25.43 -3.42 16.87
CA VAL A 8 -24.95 -3.67 15.52
C VAL A 8 -23.52 -3.15 15.54
N LYS A 9 -22.56 -4.06 15.79
CA LYS A 9 -21.21 -3.84 15.29
C LYS A 9 -21.40 -3.70 13.79
N THR A 10 -21.36 -2.48 13.30
CA THR A 10 -20.95 -2.20 11.93
C THR A 10 -19.52 -2.73 11.87
N GLU A 11 -19.39 -4.03 11.58
CA GLU A 11 -18.13 -4.57 11.09
C GLU A 11 -17.73 -3.63 9.94
N PRO A 12 -16.60 -2.91 10.06
CA PRO A 12 -16.13 -2.11 8.93
C PRO A 12 -16.08 -3.06 7.75
N SER A 13 -16.69 -2.67 6.63
CA SER A 13 -16.68 -3.49 5.41
C SER A 13 -15.27 -4.03 5.22
N GLU A 14 -15.10 -5.34 5.33
CA GLU A 14 -13.78 -5.96 5.54
C GLU A 14 -12.89 -5.63 4.32
N LYS A 15 -12.02 -4.62 4.44
CA LYS A 15 -11.17 -4.16 3.34
C LYS A 15 -9.96 -5.08 3.24
N MET A 16 -9.54 -5.40 2.02
CA MET A 16 -8.33 -6.19 1.80
C MET A 16 -7.13 -5.23 1.69
N HIS A 17 -6.10 -5.43 2.52
CA HIS A 17 -4.91 -4.59 2.53
C HIS A 17 -3.81 -5.22 1.68
N LEU A 18 -3.27 -4.49 0.71
CA LEU A 18 -2.15 -4.92 -0.13
C LEU A 18 -0.98 -3.96 0.01
N ALA A 19 0.14 -4.46 0.54
CA ALA A 19 1.38 -3.70 0.65
C ALA A 19 2.34 -4.03 -0.50
N VAL A 20 2.94 -3.02 -1.11
CA VAL A 20 3.88 -3.15 -2.22
C VAL A 20 5.05 -2.19 -2.07
N VAL A 21 6.23 -2.59 -2.53
CA VAL A 21 7.44 -1.77 -2.52
C VAL A 21 7.95 -1.60 -3.96
N ALA A 22 8.20 -0.38 -4.40
CA ALA A 22 8.65 -0.05 -5.76
C ALA A 22 9.85 0.91 -5.74
N CYS A 23 10.90 0.58 -6.51
CA CYS A 23 12.16 1.34 -6.57
C CYS A 23 12.72 1.31 -7.99
N GLY A 24 13.45 2.35 -8.35
CA GLY A 24 14.01 2.51 -9.69
C GLY A 24 12.93 2.49 -10.77
N GLU A 25 13.17 1.78 -11.86
CA GLU A 25 12.31 1.82 -13.06
C GLU A 25 11.07 0.90 -13.00
N ARG A 26 10.76 0.31 -11.83
CA ARG A 26 9.67 -0.69 -11.67
C ARG A 26 8.28 -0.10 -11.47
N LEU A 27 8.07 1.13 -11.93
CA LEU A 27 6.78 1.82 -11.82
C LEU A 27 5.67 1.09 -12.60
N GLU A 28 5.90 0.81 -13.88
CA GLU A 28 4.95 0.16 -14.80
C GLU A 28 4.52 -1.23 -14.33
N GLU A 29 5.48 -2.05 -13.87
CA GLU A 29 5.22 -3.38 -13.32
C GLU A 29 4.31 -3.31 -12.09
N THR A 30 4.61 -2.37 -11.19
CA THR A 30 3.84 -2.15 -9.96
C THR A 30 2.43 -1.67 -10.27
N VAL A 31 2.29 -0.69 -11.17
CA VAL A 31 0.98 -0.19 -11.62
C VAL A 31 0.15 -1.31 -12.24
N THR A 32 0.77 -2.16 -13.06
CA THR A 32 0.09 -3.30 -13.68
C THR A 32 -0.43 -4.28 -12.61
N MET A 33 0.37 -4.57 -11.59
CA MET A 33 -0.04 -5.39 -10.45
C MET A 33 -1.21 -4.75 -9.67
N LEU A 34 -1.17 -3.43 -9.44
CA LEU A 34 -2.26 -2.72 -8.76
C LEU A 34 -3.56 -2.75 -9.59
N ARG A 35 -3.46 -2.54 -10.91
CA ARG A 35 -4.61 -2.58 -11.82
C ARG A 35 -5.28 -3.95 -11.84
N SER A 36 -4.50 -5.02 -11.97
CA SER A 36 -5.06 -6.37 -11.96
C SER A 36 -5.71 -6.69 -10.61
N ALA A 37 -5.10 -6.29 -9.49
CA ALA A 37 -5.70 -6.43 -8.16
C ALA A 37 -7.06 -5.70 -8.07
N ILE A 38 -7.18 -4.47 -8.58
CA ILE A 38 -8.46 -3.73 -8.60
C ILE A 38 -9.53 -4.44 -9.43
N ILE A 39 -9.16 -5.01 -10.59
CA ILE A 39 -10.09 -5.66 -11.51
C ILE A 39 -10.61 -6.98 -10.92
N PHE A 40 -9.73 -7.78 -10.32
CA PHE A 40 -10.06 -9.12 -9.85
C PHE A 40 -10.49 -9.18 -8.38
N SER A 41 -10.36 -8.08 -7.63
CA SER A 41 -10.77 -8.08 -6.23
C SER A 41 -12.28 -8.07 -6.07
N ILE A 42 -12.75 -8.91 -5.15
CA ILE A 42 -14.16 -9.01 -4.74
C ILE A 42 -14.48 -7.96 -3.67
N LYS A 43 -13.50 -7.60 -2.83
CA LYS A 43 -13.63 -6.63 -1.73
C LYS A 43 -12.88 -5.33 -2.06
N PRO A 44 -13.25 -4.19 -1.46
CA PRO A 44 -12.50 -2.95 -1.62
C PRO A 44 -11.05 -3.11 -1.14
N LEU A 45 -10.10 -2.60 -1.91
CA LEU A 45 -8.67 -2.72 -1.62
C LEU A 45 -8.12 -1.46 -0.94
N GLN A 46 -7.27 -1.65 0.06
CA GLN A 46 -6.42 -0.61 0.61
C GLN A 46 -4.97 -0.90 0.20
N PHE A 47 -4.42 -0.08 -0.69
CA PHE A 47 -3.03 -0.17 -1.11
C PHE A 47 -2.12 0.60 -0.16
N HIS A 48 -1.01 -0.01 0.22
CA HIS A 48 0.09 0.60 0.95
C HIS A 48 1.34 0.52 0.07
N ILE A 49 1.68 1.63 -0.58
CA ILE A 49 2.73 1.68 -1.60
C ILE A 49 3.95 2.36 -0.99
N PHE A 50 5.03 1.61 -0.83
CA PHE A 50 6.32 2.12 -0.38
C PHE A 50 7.18 2.39 -1.60
N ALA A 51 7.48 3.65 -1.88
CA ALA A 51 8.25 4.02 -3.07
C ALA A 51 9.31 5.09 -2.78
N GLU A 52 10.33 5.15 -3.63
CA GLU A 52 11.28 6.27 -3.66
C GLU A 52 10.54 7.57 -4.00
N ASP A 53 10.89 8.67 -3.34
CA ASP A 53 10.16 9.95 -3.45
C ASP A 53 10.00 10.43 -4.91
N LEU A 54 10.98 10.14 -5.76
CA LEU A 54 10.96 10.45 -7.19
C LEU A 54 9.78 9.79 -7.94
N LEU A 55 9.36 8.60 -7.50
CA LEU A 55 8.27 7.85 -8.13
C LEU A 55 6.88 8.26 -7.60
N HIS A 56 6.80 9.01 -6.50
CA HIS A 56 5.52 9.33 -5.87
C HIS A 56 4.62 10.19 -6.74
N SER A 57 5.19 11.14 -7.49
CA SER A 57 4.44 11.97 -8.43
C SER A 57 3.81 11.13 -9.53
N ASP A 58 4.55 10.16 -10.05
CA ASP A 58 4.09 9.30 -11.13
C ASP A 58 3.02 8.32 -10.63
N PHE A 59 3.21 7.74 -9.45
CA PHE A 59 2.18 6.92 -8.80
C PHE A 59 0.89 7.70 -8.58
N ARG A 60 0.94 8.92 -8.02
CA ARG A 60 -0.26 9.75 -7.83
C ARG A 60 -0.94 10.03 -9.15
N LYS A 61 -0.20 10.52 -10.14
CA LYS A 61 -0.75 10.84 -11.47
C LYS A 61 -1.47 9.64 -12.10
N ILE A 62 -0.88 8.45 -12.01
CA ILE A 62 -1.46 7.24 -12.59
C ILE A 62 -2.65 6.76 -11.76
N LEU A 63 -2.53 6.66 -10.43
CA LEU A 63 -3.60 6.13 -9.57
C LEU A 63 -4.81 7.06 -9.49
N ASP A 64 -4.60 8.38 -9.51
CA ASP A 64 -5.67 9.37 -9.54
C ASP A 64 -6.40 9.37 -10.90
N SER A 65 -5.71 8.97 -11.98
CA SER A 65 -6.34 8.78 -13.30
C SER A 65 -7.20 7.50 -13.38
N LEU A 66 -7.01 6.55 -12.44
CA LEU A 66 -7.82 5.34 -12.38
C LEU A 66 -9.15 5.65 -11.71
N SER A 67 -10.19 5.83 -12.52
CA SER A 67 -11.57 6.11 -12.09
C SER A 67 -12.26 4.91 -11.42
N TYR A 68 -11.78 4.49 -10.25
CA TYR A 68 -12.40 3.44 -9.42
C TYR A 68 -12.53 3.88 -7.96
N GLN A 69 -13.07 5.09 -7.74
CA GLN A 69 -13.09 5.77 -6.44
C GLN A 69 -13.72 4.95 -5.29
N ASP A 70 -14.63 4.02 -5.60
CA ASP A 70 -15.26 3.17 -4.57
C ASP A 70 -14.63 1.78 -4.41
N LYS A 71 -13.71 1.37 -5.31
CA LYS A 71 -13.10 0.03 -5.26
C LYS A 71 -11.76 -0.01 -4.55
N PHE A 72 -11.04 1.09 -4.48
CA PHE A 72 -9.75 1.10 -3.80
C PHE A 72 -9.40 2.44 -3.17
N ASN A 73 -8.59 2.37 -2.13
CA ASN A 73 -7.88 3.49 -1.52
C ASN A 73 -6.38 3.20 -1.59
N TYR A 74 -5.55 4.23 -1.59
CA TYR A 74 -4.10 4.05 -1.58
C TYR A 74 -3.42 5.03 -0.62
N THR A 75 -2.28 4.61 -0.07
CA THR A 75 -1.40 5.45 0.73
C THR A 75 0.03 5.25 0.22
N LEU A 76 0.69 6.35 -0.11
CA LEU A 76 2.09 6.36 -0.52
C LEU A 76 2.98 6.67 0.69
N TYR A 77 3.95 5.80 0.93
CA TYR A 77 4.93 5.94 1.98
C TYR A 77 6.32 6.10 1.37
N PRO A 78 7.13 7.05 1.88
CA PRO A 78 8.52 7.14 1.48
C PRO A 78 9.30 5.92 1.97
N ILE A 79 10.25 5.47 1.17
CA ILE A 79 11.22 4.45 1.58
C ILE A 79 12.25 5.11 2.51
N SER A 80 12.27 4.71 3.77
CA SER A 80 13.25 5.17 4.76
C SER A 80 13.87 3.97 5.48
N PHE A 81 15.19 4.02 5.70
CA PHE A 81 15.92 3.04 6.49
C PHE A 81 16.15 3.59 7.90
N PRO A 82 16.05 2.77 8.95
CA PRO A 82 16.50 3.18 10.28
C PRO A 82 17.97 3.62 10.21
N THR A 83 18.27 4.73 10.88
CA THR A 83 19.52 5.49 10.75
C THR A 83 20.75 4.72 11.28
N GLU A 84 20.54 3.72 12.13
CA GLU A 84 21.58 2.77 12.53
C GLU A 84 21.93 1.86 11.33
N ASN A 85 23.09 2.12 10.72
CA ASN A 85 23.68 1.38 9.60
C ASN A 85 23.03 1.58 8.21
N ALA A 86 22.27 2.66 7.98
CA ALA A 86 21.62 2.95 6.70
C ALA A 86 22.54 2.84 5.46
N ALA A 87 23.83 3.20 5.59
CA ALA A 87 24.82 3.09 4.51
C ALA A 87 25.19 1.63 4.17
N GLU A 88 25.25 0.74 5.18
CA GLU A 88 25.54 -0.68 4.97
C GLU A 88 24.33 -1.41 4.40
N TRP A 89 23.13 -1.12 4.90
CA TRP A 89 21.89 -1.68 4.37
C TRP A 89 21.63 -1.25 2.92
N LYS A 90 21.94 0.00 2.56
CA LYS A 90 21.88 0.50 1.18
C LYS A 90 22.91 -0.15 0.25
N LYS A 91 24.04 -0.60 0.80
CA LYS A 91 25.12 -1.27 0.06
C LYS A 91 24.87 -2.78 -0.10
N LEU A 92 24.25 -3.41 0.89
CA LEU A 92 23.99 -4.86 0.93
C LEU A 92 22.63 -5.25 0.32
N PHE A 93 21.64 -4.37 0.38
CA PHE A 93 20.31 -4.60 -0.15
C PHE A 93 19.90 -3.42 -1.03
N LYS A 94 19.50 -3.67 -2.28
CA LYS A 94 18.78 -2.66 -3.07
C LYS A 94 17.60 -2.17 -2.22
N PRO A 95 17.26 -0.87 -2.22
CA PRO A 95 16.31 -0.30 -1.25
C PRO A 95 14.96 -1.05 -1.16
N CYS A 96 14.52 -1.64 -2.26
CA CYS A 96 13.30 -2.45 -2.32
C CYS A 96 13.38 -3.86 -1.71
N ALA A 97 14.57 -4.43 -1.56
CA ALA A 97 14.76 -5.77 -0.99
C ALA A 97 14.71 -5.75 0.54
N SER A 98 15.27 -4.70 1.15
CA SER A 98 15.32 -4.52 2.60
C SER A 98 13.98 -4.08 3.19
N GLN A 99 13.15 -3.32 2.47
CA GLN A 99 11.83 -2.93 2.98
C GLN A 99 10.86 -4.13 3.16
N ARG A 100 11.07 -5.25 2.45
CA ARG A 100 10.32 -6.50 2.72
C ARG A 100 10.65 -7.10 4.09
N LEU A 101 11.81 -6.76 4.67
CA LEU A 101 12.21 -7.16 6.03
C LEU A 101 11.61 -6.24 7.10
N PHE A 102 11.21 -5.03 6.73
CA PHE A 102 10.67 -4.00 7.63
C PHE A 102 9.26 -3.57 7.25
N LEU A 103 8.43 -4.49 6.73
CA LEU A 103 7.00 -4.24 6.56
C LEU A 103 6.47 -3.75 7.93
N PRO A 104 6.07 -2.48 8.05
CA PRO A 104 5.64 -1.96 9.33
C PRO A 104 4.43 -2.77 9.76
N LEU A 105 4.37 -3.08 11.05
CA LEU A 105 3.17 -3.52 11.74
C LEU A 105 2.03 -2.59 11.27
N ILE A 106 1.19 -3.06 10.35
CA ILE A 106 0.08 -2.27 9.81
C ILE A 106 -0.79 -1.90 11.01
N PRO A 107 -1.09 -0.62 11.29
CA PRO A 107 -1.96 -0.29 12.40
C PRO A 107 -3.35 -0.86 12.10
N GLN A 108 -3.83 -1.71 13.01
CA GLN A 108 -5.20 -2.26 13.04
C GLN A 108 -6.25 -1.16 13.18
#